data_AF-A0A955N9M2-F1
#
_entry.id   AF-A0A955N9M2-F1
#
_cell.length_a   1.000
_cell.length_b   1.000
_cell.length_c   1.000
_cell.angle_alpha   90.00
_cell.angle_beta   90.00
_cell.angle_gamma   90.00
#
_symmetry.space_group_name_H-M   'P 1'
#
loop_
_entity.id
_entity.type
_entity.pdbx_description
1 polymer ?
#
loop_
_entity_poly.entity_id
_entity_poly.type
_entity_poly.pdbx_seq_one_letter_code
_entity_poly.pdbx_strand_id
1 'polypeptide(L)'
;MAGAVAVLPYTANDGRRRERAGRVRQQVTQNASEESIGAFVRANVETGSRFRTDGWRGYFDTALTGYPHLVRVIGSPTQGHQSAPH
;
A
#
# COMPACT_ATOMS: atom_id res chain seq x y z
N MET A 1 -6.32 -5.68 10.26
CA MET A 1 -5.11 -4.86 10.48
C MET A 1 -4.76 -4.18 9.16
N ALA A 2 -4.27 -2.95 9.22
CA ALA A 2 -3.78 -2.20 8.06
C ALA A 2 -2.32 -1.80 8.28
N GLY A 3 -1.54 -1.73 7.20
CA GLY A 3 -0.14 -1.37 7.28
C GLY A 3 0.36 -0.70 6.00
N ALA A 4 1.43 0.08 6.14
CA ALA A 4 2.14 0.69 5.03
C ALA A 4 3.64 0.69 5.29
N VAL A 5 4.43 0.48 4.23
CA VAL A 5 5.88 0.56 4.25
C VAL A 5 6.33 1.67 3.30
N ALA A 6 7.18 2.56 3.78
CA ALA A 6 7.84 3.53 2.92
C ALA A 6 8.84 2.83 2.01
N VAL A 7 8.81 3.13 0.71
CA VAL A 7 9.80 2.61 -0.25
C VAL A 7 10.75 3.74 -0.61
N LEU A 8 12.03 3.59 -0.29
CA LEU A 8 13.05 4.62 -0.50
C LEU A 8 13.94 4.23 -1.68
N PRO A 9 14.00 5.06 -2.75
CA PRO A 9 14.97 4.83 -3.82
C PRO A 9 16.39 5.15 -3.32
N TYR A 10 17.37 4.41 -3.81
CA TYR A 10 18.79 4.70 -3.61
C TYR A 10 19.62 4.27 -4.83
N THR A 11 20.81 4.83 -4.98
CA THR A 11 21.79 4.39 -5.98
C THR A 11 22.74 3.42 -5.32
N ALA A 12 22.83 2.20 -5.85
CA ALA A 12 23.78 1.20 -5.38
C ALA A 12 25.20 1.51 -5.88
N ASN A 13 26.20 0.84 -5.28
CA ASN A 13 27.61 1.05 -5.62
C ASN A 13 27.94 0.76 -7.10
N ASP A 14 27.11 -0.06 -7.78
CA ASP A 14 27.19 -0.37 -9.20
C ASP A 14 26.53 0.70 -10.11
N GLY A 15 26.11 1.84 -9.54
CA GLY A 15 25.42 2.93 -10.24
C GLY A 15 23.94 2.65 -10.55
N ARG A 16 23.41 1.47 -10.21
CA ARG A 16 22.00 1.13 -10.50
C ARG A 16 21.07 1.71 -9.46
N ARG A 17 19.92 2.23 -9.92
CA ARG A 17 18.82 2.63 -9.03
C ARG A 17 18.15 1.38 -8.46
N ARG A 18 18.03 1.33 -7.14
CA ARG A 18 17.36 0.25 -6.40
C ARG A 18 16.39 0.86 -5.39
N GLU A 19 15.57 0.02 -4.80
CA GLU A 19 14.62 0.39 -3.75
C GLU A 19 14.95 -0.38 -2.47
N ARG A 20 14.70 0.25 -1.32
CA ARG A 20 14.78 -0.40 0.00
C ARG A 20 13.53 -0.11 0.81
N ALA A 21 13.19 -1.03 1.70
CA ALA A 21 12.16 -0.78 2.71
C ALA A 21 12.64 0.27 3.71
N GLY A 22 11.77 1.21 4.02
CA GLY A 22 11.96 2.23 5.04
C GLY A 22 11.04 1.99 6.23
N ARG A 23 10.51 3.08 6.78
CA ARG A 23 9.62 3.03 7.95
C ARG A 23 8.36 2.21 7.66
N VAL A 24 8.03 1.32 8.59
CA VAL A 24 6.79 0.55 8.61
C VAL A 24 5.82 1.19 9.61
N ARG A 25 4.55 1.31 9.23
CA ARG A 25 3.44 1.70 10.11
C ARG A 25 2.40 0.59 10.07
N GLN A 26 1.92 0.15 11.24
CA GLN A 26 0.86 -0.86 11.36
C GLN A 26 -0.15 -0.43 12.40
N GLN A 27 -1.41 -0.78 12.17
CA GLN A 27 -2.50 -0.49 13.09
C GLN A 27 -3.54 -1.62 13.03
N VAL A 28 -4.06 -2.00 14.20
CA VAL A 28 -5.25 -2.86 14.28
C VAL A 28 -6.46 -2.04 13.86
N THR A 29 -7.18 -2.52 12.86
CA THR A 29 -8.40 -1.90 12.33
C THR A 29 -9.60 -2.79 12.67
N GLN A 30 -10.79 -2.19 12.81
CA GLN A 30 -12.01 -2.94 13.14
C GLN A 30 -12.32 -4.02 12.09
N ASN A 31 -12.11 -3.69 10.83
CA ASN A 31 -12.17 -4.61 9.71
C ASN A 31 -11.23 -4.10 8.62
N ALA A 32 -11.23 -4.75 7.46
CA ALA A 32 -10.41 -4.34 6.32
C ALA A 32 -11.27 -3.57 5.28
N SER A 33 -12.36 -2.94 5.71
CA SER A 33 -13.15 -2.07 4.84
C SER A 33 -12.33 -0.90 4.30
N GLU A 34 -12.83 -0.33 3.22
CA GLU A 34 -12.33 0.87 2.60
C GLU A 34 -12.28 2.06 3.57
N GLU A 35 -13.30 2.21 4.41
CA GLU A 35 -13.36 3.25 5.43
C GLU A 35 -12.26 3.07 6.48
N SER A 36 -12.05 1.82 6.94
CA SER A 36 -10.99 1.49 7.88
C SER A 36 -9.60 1.74 7.30
N ILE A 37 -9.38 1.40 6.03
CA ILE A 37 -8.11 1.64 5.35
C ILE A 37 -7.90 3.13 5.11
N GLY A 38 -8.91 3.86 4.62
CA GLY A 38 -8.83 5.29 4.38
C GLY A 38 -8.55 6.09 5.65
N ALA A 39 -9.14 5.69 6.78
CA ALA A 39 -8.83 6.28 8.08
C ALA A 39 -7.36 6.04 8.48
N PHE A 40 -6.85 4.82 8.30
CA PHE A 40 -5.44 4.51 8.52
C PHE A 40 -4.52 5.37 7.63
N VAL A 41 -4.82 5.46 6.33
CA VAL A 41 -4.02 6.19 5.35
C VAL A 41 -3.93 7.68 5.70
N ARG A 42 -5.06 8.34 5.93
CA ARG A 42 -5.10 9.77 6.26
C ARG A 42 -4.34 10.11 7.55
N ALA A 43 -4.35 9.21 8.53
CA ALA A 43 -3.65 9.42 9.80
C ALA A 43 -2.14 9.15 9.71
N ASN A 44 -1.70 8.29 8.79
CA ASN A 44 -0.34 7.72 8.82
C ASN A 44 0.51 8.01 7.58
N VAL A 45 -0.08 8.49 6.49
CA VAL A 45 0.60 8.68 5.20
C VAL A 45 0.44 10.11 4.71
N GLU A 46 1.58 10.73 4.41
CA GLU A 46 1.66 12.10 3.90
C GLU A 46 0.89 12.26 2.60
N THR A 47 0.04 13.28 2.52
CA THR A 47 -0.76 13.62 1.33
C THR A 47 0.12 13.74 0.09
N GLY A 48 -0.34 13.19 -1.04
CA GLY A 48 0.41 13.16 -2.29
C GLY A 48 1.40 12.00 -2.43
N SER A 49 1.60 11.18 -1.38
CA SER A 49 2.36 9.92 -1.47
C SER A 49 1.78 8.98 -2.52
N ARG A 50 2.64 8.27 -3.25
CA ARG A 50 2.21 7.25 -4.23
C ARG A 50 2.06 5.89 -3.58
N PHE A 51 0.89 5.27 -3.70
CA PHE A 51 0.64 3.91 -3.26
C PHE A 51 0.92 2.87 -4.35
N ARG A 52 1.44 1.73 -3.94
CA ARG A 52 1.52 0.49 -4.73
C ARG A 52 0.73 -0.58 -3.98
N THR A 53 -0.35 -1.10 -4.56
CA THR A 53 -1.17 -2.15 -3.92
C THR A 53 -1.42 -3.33 -4.87
N ASP A 54 -1.88 -4.44 -4.33
CA ASP A 54 -2.15 -5.70 -5.02
C ASP A 54 -3.50 -5.75 -5.77
N GLY A 55 -4.27 -4.67 -5.74
CA GLY A 55 -5.59 -4.60 -6.36
C GLY A 55 -6.70 -5.21 -5.52
N TRP A 56 -6.49 -5.41 -4.22
CA TRP A 56 -7.56 -5.83 -3.33
C TRP A 56 -8.68 -4.77 -3.19
N ARG A 57 -9.92 -5.24 -3.03
CA ARG A 57 -11.11 -4.38 -3.12
C ARG A 57 -11.19 -3.28 -2.07
N GLY A 58 -10.65 -3.51 -0.87
CA GLY A 58 -10.64 -2.50 0.19
C GLY A 58 -9.78 -1.27 -0.13
N TYR A 59 -8.97 -1.29 -1.20
CA TYR A 59 -8.24 -0.12 -1.67
C TYR A 59 -9.00 0.73 -2.69
N PHE A 60 -10.12 0.26 -3.25
CA PHE A 60 -10.85 0.97 -4.30
C PHE A 60 -11.80 2.05 -3.75
N ASP A 61 -12.41 2.83 -4.64
CA ASP A 61 -13.33 3.95 -4.43
C ASP A 61 -12.78 5.15 -3.61
N THR A 62 -12.77 5.09 -2.28
CA THR A 62 -12.48 6.24 -1.40
C THR A 62 -11.27 6.10 -0.50
N ALA A 63 -10.76 4.87 -0.29
CA ALA A 63 -9.66 4.63 0.66
C ALA A 63 -8.39 5.42 0.31
N LEU A 64 -8.11 5.59 -0.99
CA LEU A 64 -6.91 6.24 -1.52
C LEU A 64 -7.22 7.53 -2.31
N THR A 65 -8.41 8.11 -2.15
CA THR A 65 -8.75 9.37 -2.83
C THR A 65 -7.73 10.47 -2.49
N GLY A 66 -7.24 11.14 -3.52
CA GLY A 66 -6.20 12.18 -3.37
C GLY A 66 -4.77 11.65 -3.31
N TYR A 67 -4.56 10.34 -3.44
CA TYR A 67 -3.24 9.71 -3.53
C TYR A 67 -3.03 9.07 -4.90
N PRO A 68 -1.90 9.33 -5.59
CA PRO A 68 -1.54 8.59 -6.78
C PRO A 68 -1.46 7.10 -6.47
N HIS A 69 -2.22 6.28 -7.20
CA HIS A 69 -2.36 4.86 -6.91
C HIS A 69 -1.97 4.01 -8.11
N LEU A 70 -0.97 3.16 -7.92
CA LEU A 70 -0.53 2.18 -8.91
C LEU A 70 -0.93 0.79 -8.42
N VAL A 71 -1.88 0.19 -9.12
CA VAL A 71 -2.31 -1.19 -8.87
C VAL A 71 -1.37 -2.13 -9.60
N ARG A 72 -0.78 -3.07 -8.86
CA ARG A 72 0.00 -4.18 -9.42
C ARG A 72 -0.57 -5.49 -8.88
N VAL A 73 -1.49 -6.09 -9.63
CA VAL A 73 -2.01 -7.41 -9.32
C VAL A 73 -0.88 -8.43 -9.44
N ILE A 74 -0.52 -9.07 -8.33
CA ILE A 74 0.44 -10.18 -8.31
C ILE A 74 -0.37 -11.46 -8.41
N GLY A 75 -0.39 -12.10 -9.58
CA GLY A 75 -1.20 -13.31 -9.86
C GLY A 75 -2.37 -13.06 -10.83
N SER A 76 -3.32 -14.00 -10.95
CA SER A 76 -4.53 -13.79 -11.76
C SER A 76 -5.57 -12.96 -11.00
N PRO A 77 -6.41 -12.14 -11.68
CA PRO A 77 -7.40 -11.26 -11.04
C PRO A 77 -8.42 -11.99 -10.16
N THR A 78 -8.64 -13.29 -10.41
CA THR A 78 -9.56 -14.14 -9.65
C THR A 78 -8.98 -14.63 -8.32
N GLN A 79 -7.73 -14.33 -7.98
CA GLN A 79 -7.07 -14.80 -6.75
C GLN A 79 -6.66 -13.69 -5.77
N GLY A 80 -6.89 -12.41 -6.09
CA GLY A 80 -6.52 -11.30 -5.19
C GLY A 80 -7.15 -11.36 -3.80
N HIS A 81 -8.25 -12.10 -3.62
CA HIS A 81 -8.89 -12.36 -2.31
C HIS A 81 -8.25 -13.48 -1.48
N GLN A 82 -7.29 -14.23 -2.02
CA GLN A 82 -6.59 -15.34 -1.37
C GLN A 82 -5.15 -14.99 -0.97
N SER A 83 -4.61 -13.89 -1.49
CA SER A 83 -3.18 -13.57 -1.42
C SER A 83 -2.88 -12.33 -0.56
N ALA A 84 -3.59 -12.16 0.56
CA ALA A 84 -2.97 -11.45 1.68
C ALA A 84 -2.10 -12.48 2.42
N PRO A 85 -0.78 -12.26 2.58
CA PRO A 85 0.04 -13.17 3.37
C PRO A 85 -0.53 -13.21 4.80
N HIS A 86 -0.87 -14.42 5.24
CA HIS A 86 -1.31 -14.76 6.59
C HIS A 86 -0.12 -14.87 7.54
#